data_AF-A0A2I1HHE1-F1
#
_entry.id   AF-A0A2I1HHE1-F1
#
_cell.length_a   1.000
_cell.length_b   1.000
_cell.length_c   1.000
_cell.angle_alpha   90.00
_cell.angle_beta   90.00
_cell.angle_gamma   90.00
#
_symmetry.space_group_name_H-M   'P 1'
#
loop_
_entity.id
_entity.type
_entity.pdbx_description
1 polymer ?
#
loop_
_entity_poly.entity_id
_entity_poly.type
_entity_poly.pdbx_seq_one_letter_code
_entity_poly.pdbx_strand_id
1 'polypeptide(L)'
;MLDQLPVEIVERIVAKIPDTDLIAASKVDSVWWQEVRREAYKRWKFYTNTIRDIYWGIQSLREQFQKGDIDWIKYESYESVNDIFIKWMDRLTKDRLYIMEKMLRNGMVVDPQERETIESALSEHRWGGDPWGLGVK
;
A
#
# COMPACT_ATOMS: atom_id res chain seq x y z
N MET A 1 8.75 -23.92 29.63
CA MET A 1 7.77 -23.49 28.60
C MET A 1 7.65 -22.00 28.78
N LEU A 2 8.07 -21.17 27.82
CA LEU A 2 7.73 -19.75 27.86
C LEU A 2 6.22 -19.67 27.61
N ASP A 3 5.47 -19.08 28.53
CA ASP A 3 4.03 -18.91 28.36
C ASP A 3 3.78 -18.12 27.06
N GLN A 4 2.99 -18.70 26.15
CA GLN A 4 2.59 -18.00 24.93
C GLN A 4 1.74 -16.79 25.31
N LEU A 5 2.10 -15.63 24.76
CA LEU A 5 1.27 -14.44 24.93
C LEU A 5 -0.13 -14.69 24.33
N PRO A 6 -1.19 -14.20 24.99
CA PRO A 6 -2.53 -14.17 24.41
C PRO A 6 -2.52 -13.55 23.01
N VAL A 7 -3.31 -14.11 22.10
CA VAL A 7 -3.34 -13.69 20.69
C VAL A 7 -3.68 -12.20 20.53
N GLU A 8 -4.53 -11.67 21.40
CA GLU A 8 -4.92 -10.25 21.39
C GLU A 8 -3.77 -9.32 21.74
N ILE A 9 -2.82 -9.79 22.57
CA ILE A 9 -1.60 -9.04 22.89
C ILE A 9 -0.63 -9.09 21.71
N VAL A 10 -0.47 -10.26 21.09
CA VAL A 10 0.38 -10.40 19.88
C VAL A 10 -0.15 -9.52 18.75
N GLU A 11 -1.46 -9.53 18.47
CA GLU A 11 -2.08 -8.67 17.45
C GLU A 11 -1.77 -7.18 17.71
N ARG A 12 -1.94 -6.71 18.95
CA ARG A 12 -1.66 -5.31 19.32
C ARG A 12 -0.20 -4.95 19.15
N ILE A 13 0.72 -5.86 19.46
CA ILE A 13 2.15 -5.64 19.27
C ILE A 13 2.47 -5.57 17.77
N VAL A 14 2.04 -6.57 17.01
CA VAL A 14 2.27 -6.68 15.56
C VAL A 14 1.75 -5.44 14.82
N ALA A 15 0.57 -4.93 15.19
CA ALA A 15 0.00 -3.70 14.62
C ALA A 15 0.85 -2.44 14.84
N LYS A 16 1.79 -2.44 15.79
CA LYS A 16 2.70 -1.32 16.08
C LYS A 16 4.08 -1.48 15.45
N ILE A 17 4.42 -2.65 14.93
CA ILE A 17 5.72 -2.90 14.28
C ILE A 17 5.72 -2.21 12.92
N PRO A 18 6.74 -1.41 12.55
CA PRO A 18 6.82 -0.79 11.22
C PRO A 18 6.97 -1.85 10.12
N ASP A 19 6.61 -1.51 8.88
CA ASP A 19 6.67 -2.44 7.74
C ASP A 19 8.05 -3.09 7.59
N THR A 20 9.11 -2.32 7.79
CA THR A 20 10.50 -2.77 7.67
C THR A 20 10.80 -3.97 8.56
N ASP A 21 10.22 -4.01 9.76
CA ASP A 21 10.53 -4.99 10.81
C ASP A 21 9.43 -6.04 10.98
N LEU A 22 8.24 -5.80 10.41
CA LEU A 22 7.04 -6.63 10.58
C LEU A 22 7.31 -8.11 10.35
N ILE A 23 8.04 -8.42 9.29
CA ILE A 23 8.29 -9.80 8.84
C ILE A 23 9.30 -10.51 9.74
N ALA A 24 10.21 -9.78 10.40
CA ALA A 24 11.14 -10.40 11.34
C ALA A 24 10.39 -11.01 12.54
N ALA A 25 9.28 -10.40 12.94
CA ALA A 25 8.44 -10.88 14.02
C ALA A 25 7.75 -12.22 13.71
N SER A 26 7.61 -12.60 12.43
CA SER A 26 6.97 -13.87 12.05
C SER A 26 7.80 -15.11 12.39
N LYS A 27 9.03 -14.94 12.89
CA LYS A 27 9.97 -16.02 13.21
C LYS A 27 9.86 -16.52 14.66
N VAL A 28 9.02 -15.89 15.48
CA VAL A 28 8.89 -16.23 16.91
C VAL A 28 8.20 -17.60 17.09
N ASP A 29 6.97 -17.73 16.64
CA ASP A 29 6.21 -18.98 16.61
C ASP A 29 5.05 -18.91 15.59
N SER A 30 4.20 -19.93 15.57
CA SER A 30 3.05 -20.01 14.66
C SER A 30 1.99 -18.94 14.89
N VAL A 31 1.78 -18.48 16.13
CA VAL A 31 0.82 -17.42 16.46
C VAL A 31 1.33 -16.11 15.88
N TRP A 32 2.60 -15.78 16.12
CA TRP A 32 3.23 -14.59 15.56
C TRP A 32 3.26 -14.63 14.03
N TRP A 33 3.53 -15.78 13.43
CA TRP A 33 3.48 -15.92 11.97
C TRP A 33 2.09 -15.63 11.42
N GLN A 34 1.03 -16.14 12.05
CA GLN A 34 -0.35 -15.90 11.64
C GLN A 34 -0.75 -14.43 11.80
N GLU A 35 -0.41 -13.80 12.93
CA GLU A 35 -0.75 -12.39 13.16
C GLU A 35 0.04 -11.45 12.27
N VAL A 36 1.33 -11.70 12.05
CA VAL A 36 2.14 -10.94 11.08
C VAL A 36 1.56 -11.08 9.68
N ARG A 37 1.17 -12.29 9.26
CA ARG A 37 0.53 -12.51 7.97
C ARG A 37 -0.75 -11.67 7.87
N ARG A 38 -1.66 -11.76 8.86
CA ARG A 38 -2.92 -10.98 8.88
C ARG A 38 -2.66 -9.48 8.79
N GLU A 39 -1.70 -8.98 9.56
CA GLU A 39 -1.34 -7.56 9.54
C GLU A 39 -0.76 -7.12 8.20
N ALA A 40 0.10 -7.94 7.58
CA ALA A 40 0.65 -7.65 6.25
C ALA A 40 -0.46 -7.51 5.19
N TYR A 41 -1.47 -8.39 5.22
CA TYR A 41 -2.66 -8.27 4.38
C TYR A 41 -3.49 -7.01 4.68
N LYS A 42 -3.70 -6.67 5.96
CA LYS A 42 -4.40 -5.44 6.36
C LYS A 42 -3.69 -4.21 5.76
N ARG A 43 -2.35 -4.15 5.85
CA ARG A 43 -1.55 -3.04 5.31
C ARG A 43 -1.53 -3.00 3.79
N TRP A 44 -1.37 -4.15 3.12
CA TRP A 44 -1.48 -4.22 1.67
C TRP A 44 -2.83 -3.66 1.18
N LYS A 45 -3.94 -4.07 1.82
CA LYS A 45 -5.27 -3.56 1.50
C LYS A 45 -5.39 -2.06 1.79
N PHE A 46 -4.87 -1.59 2.92
CA PHE A 46 -4.85 -0.18 3.30
C PHE A 46 -4.13 0.67 2.24
N TYR A 47 -2.92 0.28 1.82
CA TYR A 47 -2.18 1.00 0.79
C TYR A 47 -2.91 1.01 -0.54
N THR A 48 -3.44 -0.13 -0.97
CA THR A 48 -4.18 -0.25 -2.23
C THR A 48 -5.40 0.67 -2.25
N ASN A 49 -6.18 0.71 -1.17
CA ASN A 49 -7.33 1.59 -1.06
C ASN A 49 -6.92 3.06 -1.03
N THR A 50 -5.90 3.42 -0.24
CA THR A 50 -5.46 4.81 -0.09
C THR A 50 -4.96 5.37 -1.42
N ILE A 51 -4.14 4.61 -2.16
CA ILE A 51 -3.68 4.99 -3.50
C ILE A 51 -4.88 5.21 -4.43
N ARG A 52 -5.83 4.27 -4.44
CA ARG A 52 -7.03 4.35 -5.28
C ARG A 52 -7.86 5.59 -4.96
N ASP A 53 -8.07 5.88 -3.67
CA ASP A 53 -8.91 7.00 -3.23
C ASP A 53 -8.26 8.35 -3.59
N ILE A 54 -6.93 8.48 -3.46
CA ILE A 54 -6.18 9.67 -3.92
C ILE A 54 -6.30 9.81 -5.44
N TYR A 55 -6.07 8.73 -6.19
CA TYR A 55 -6.17 8.74 -7.66
C TYR A 55 -7.55 9.21 -8.14
N TRP A 56 -8.63 8.66 -7.59
CA TRP A 56 -9.99 9.08 -7.93
C TRP A 56 -10.29 10.51 -7.49
N GLY A 57 -9.73 10.97 -6.37
CA GLY A 57 -9.82 12.38 -5.97
C GLY A 57 -9.23 13.32 -7.01
N ILE A 58 -8.03 12.99 -7.54
CA ILE A 58 -7.38 13.75 -8.62
C ILE A 58 -8.23 13.74 -9.89
N GLN A 59 -8.71 12.57 -10.31
CA GLN A 59 -9.51 12.45 -11.54
C GLN A 59 -10.84 13.20 -11.42
N SER A 60 -11.54 13.10 -10.30
CA SER A 60 -12.81 13.81 -10.08
C SER A 60 -12.66 15.32 -10.17
N LEU A 61 -11.55 15.88 -9.65
CA LEU A 61 -11.29 17.31 -9.74
C LEU A 61 -10.97 17.74 -11.17
N ARG A 62 -10.22 16.94 -11.93
CA ARG A 62 -10.00 17.17 -13.37
C ARG A 62 -11.31 17.20 -14.15
N GLU A 63 -12.22 16.26 -13.87
CA GLU A 63 -13.54 16.22 -14.51
C GLU A 63 -14.41 17.43 -14.16
N GLN A 64 -14.45 17.83 -12.89
CA GLN A 64 -15.20 19.02 -12.46
C GLN A 64 -14.69 20.29 -13.14
N PHE A 65 -13.37 20.44 -13.28
CA PHE A 65 -12.79 21.58 -14.00
C PHE A 65 -13.17 21.56 -15.49
N GLN A 66 -13.08 20.40 -16.15
CA GLN A 66 -13.47 20.26 -17.57
C GLN A 66 -14.96 20.57 -17.80
N LYS A 67 -15.82 20.28 -16.83
CA LYS A 67 -17.25 20.61 -16.87
C LYS A 67 -17.55 22.09 -16.52
N GLY A 68 -16.57 22.81 -15.98
CA GLY A 68 -16.75 24.18 -15.49
C GLY A 68 -17.43 24.26 -14.10
N ASP A 69 -17.53 23.14 -13.38
CA ASP A 69 -18.11 23.07 -12.03
C ASP A 69 -17.20 23.72 -10.98
N ILE A 70 -15.90 23.82 -11.27
CA ILE A 70 -14.92 24.55 -10.47
C ILE A 70 -14.13 25.51 -11.37
N ASP A 71 -13.73 26.65 -10.81
CA ASP A 71 -12.97 27.66 -11.54
C ASP A 71 -11.47 27.34 -11.62
N TRP A 72 -10.78 28.14 -12.45
CA TRP A 72 -9.33 28.03 -12.65
C TRP A 72 -8.54 28.24 -11.36
N ILE A 73 -8.95 29.14 -10.47
CA ILE A 73 -8.22 29.44 -9.22
C ILE A 73 -8.24 28.23 -8.29
N LYS A 74 -9.40 27.57 -8.15
CA LYS A 74 -9.55 26.35 -7.36
C LYS A 74 -8.81 25.18 -7.97
N TYR A 75 -8.78 25.07 -9.30
CA TYR A 75 -8.01 24.03 -10.00
C TYR A 75 -6.49 24.27 -9.90
N GLU A 76 -6.02 25.49 -10.07
CA GLU A 76 -4.60 25.87 -9.96
C GLU A 76 -4.06 25.66 -8.55
N SER A 77 -4.85 26.03 -7.53
CA SER A 77 -4.53 25.70 -6.13
C SER A 77 -4.41 24.19 -5.93
N TYR A 78 -5.22 23.39 -6.62
CA TYR A 78 -5.13 21.93 -6.56
C TYR A 78 -3.90 21.38 -7.29
N GLU A 79 -3.59 21.87 -8.50
CA GLU A 79 -2.37 21.48 -9.21
C GLU A 79 -1.11 21.81 -8.39
N SER A 80 -1.11 22.92 -7.66
CA SER A 80 0.02 23.29 -6.79
C SER A 80 0.29 22.28 -5.66
N VAL A 81 -0.73 21.54 -5.21
CA VAL A 81 -0.60 20.47 -4.21
C VAL A 81 -0.57 19.07 -4.83
N ASN A 82 -0.82 18.95 -6.14
CA ASN A 82 -0.86 17.67 -6.86
C ASN A 82 0.51 16.96 -6.83
N ASP A 83 1.61 17.69 -6.91
CA ASP A 83 2.97 17.12 -6.76
C ASP A 83 3.16 16.44 -5.39
N ILE A 84 2.56 16.97 -4.32
CA ILE A 84 2.58 16.35 -2.99
C ILE A 84 1.79 15.03 -3.02
N PHE A 85 0.61 15.01 -3.62
CA PHE A 85 -0.21 13.80 -3.73
C PHE A 85 0.46 12.71 -4.58
N ILE A 86 1.11 13.09 -5.69
CA ILE A 86 1.87 12.15 -6.53
C ILE A 86 3.02 11.54 -5.73
N LYS A 87 3.82 12.37 -5.04
CA LYS A 87 4.91 11.88 -4.16
C LYS A 87 4.40 10.97 -3.04
N TRP A 88 3.21 11.24 -2.51
CA TRP A 88 2.57 10.37 -1.52
C TRP A 88 2.14 9.04 -2.13
N MET A 89 1.50 9.04 -3.30
CA MET A 89 1.12 7.81 -4.00
C MET A 89 2.35 6.96 -4.35
N ASP A 90 3.45 7.57 -4.78
CA ASP A 90 4.70 6.88 -5.05
C ASP A 90 5.26 6.21 -3.80
N ARG A 91 5.25 6.92 -2.66
CA ARG A 91 5.68 6.36 -1.38
C ARG A 91 4.79 5.21 -0.94
N LEU A 92 3.48 5.38 -0.96
CA LEU A 92 2.51 4.34 -0.61
C LEU A 92 2.65 3.12 -1.52
N THR A 93 2.98 3.33 -2.79
CA THR A 93 3.20 2.25 -3.75
C THR A 93 4.46 1.47 -3.43
N LYS A 94 5.55 2.15 -3.05
CA LYS A 94 6.77 1.48 -2.58
C LYS A 94 6.51 0.67 -1.32
N ASP A 95 5.81 1.23 -0.34
CA ASP A 95 5.47 0.53 0.91
C ASP A 95 4.57 -0.69 0.63
N ARG A 96 3.58 -0.54 -0.26
CA ARG A 96 2.72 -1.64 -0.76
C ARG A 96 3.54 -2.77 -1.37
N LEU A 97 4.42 -2.45 -2.32
CA LEU A 97 5.23 -3.44 -3.03
C LEU A 97 6.25 -4.10 -2.11
N TYR A 98 6.81 -3.36 -1.16
CA TYR A 98 7.68 -3.91 -0.13
C TYR A 98 6.95 -5.00 0.68
N ILE A 99 5.75 -4.72 1.17
CA ILE A 99 4.94 -5.71 1.91
C ILE A 99 4.65 -6.94 1.04
N MET A 100 4.19 -6.74 -0.20
CA MET A 100 3.88 -7.82 -1.14
C MET A 100 5.10 -8.71 -1.40
N GLU A 101 6.27 -8.11 -1.65
CA GLU A 101 7.53 -8.85 -1.86
C GLU A 101 7.89 -9.68 -0.64
N LYS A 102 7.80 -9.11 0.57
CA LYS A 102 8.15 -9.83 1.78
C LYS A 102 7.17 -10.96 2.07
N MET A 103 5.86 -10.74 1.87
CA MET A 103 4.86 -11.80 2.02
C MET A 103 5.16 -12.96 1.07
N LEU A 104 5.47 -12.68 -0.19
CA LEU A 104 5.81 -13.70 -1.19
C LEU A 104 7.07 -14.48 -0.79
N ARG A 105 8.17 -13.77 -0.45
CA ARG A 105 9.46 -14.39 -0.10
C ARG A 105 9.42 -15.24 1.17
N ASN A 106 8.45 -14.99 2.07
CA ASN A 106 8.31 -15.71 3.34
C ASN A 106 7.17 -16.72 3.34
N GLY A 107 6.63 -17.08 2.16
CA GLY A 107 5.60 -18.12 2.03
C GLY A 107 4.27 -17.74 2.69
N MET A 108 3.99 -16.45 2.85
CA MET A 108 2.75 -15.94 3.44
C MET A 108 1.61 -15.84 2.42
N VAL A 109 1.90 -15.98 1.13
CA VAL A 109 0.92 -16.01 0.05
C VAL A 109 0.67 -17.46 -0.33
N VAL A 110 -0.52 -17.97 0.01
CA VAL A 110 -0.88 -19.39 -0.20
C VAL A 110 -1.76 -19.56 -1.43
N ASP A 111 -2.58 -18.55 -1.74
CA ASP A 111 -3.49 -18.57 -2.87
C ASP A 111 -2.73 -18.35 -4.20
N PRO A 112 -2.86 -19.27 -5.19
CA PRO A 112 -2.15 -19.14 -6.46
C PRO A 112 -2.51 -17.88 -7.26
N GLN A 113 -3.77 -17.45 -7.22
CA GLN A 113 -4.23 -16.26 -7.95
C GLN A 113 -3.69 -14.98 -7.32
N GLU A 114 -3.69 -14.91 -5.99
CA GLU A 114 -3.07 -13.84 -5.25
C GLU A 114 -1.56 -13.76 -5.51
N ARG A 115 -0.90 -14.92 -5.56
CA ARG A 115 0.53 -15.02 -5.89
C ARG A 115 0.83 -14.46 -7.27
N GLU A 116 0.07 -14.86 -8.28
CA GLU A 116 0.21 -14.35 -9.65
C GLU A 116 0.01 -12.82 -9.69
N THR A 117 -0.99 -12.32 -8.98
CA THR A 117 -1.27 -10.88 -8.87
C THR A 117 -0.07 -10.13 -8.26
N ILE A 118 0.52 -10.67 -7.20
CA ILE A 118 1.69 -10.09 -6.54
C ILE A 118 2.93 -10.14 -7.46
N GLU A 119 3.19 -11.27 -8.10
CA GLU A 119 4.33 -11.46 -8.99
C GLU A 119 4.26 -10.53 -10.21
N SER A 120 3.06 -10.36 -10.80
CA SER A 120 2.81 -9.40 -11.88
C SER A 120 3.07 -7.97 -11.43
N ALA A 121 2.49 -7.52 -10.31
CA ALA A 121 2.68 -6.16 -9.80
C ALA A 121 4.15 -5.84 -9.47
N LEU A 122 4.90 -6.80 -8.92
CA LEU A 122 6.34 -6.66 -8.64
C LEU A 122 7.20 -6.62 -9.92
N SER A 123 6.74 -7.23 -11.00
CA SER A 123 7.39 -7.20 -12.31
C SER A 123 7.15 -5.87 -13.01
N GLU A 124 5.90 -5.39 -13.04
CA GLU A 124 5.51 -4.15 -13.71
C GLU A 124 6.17 -2.91 -13.11
N HIS A 125 6.28 -2.81 -11.78
CA HIS A 125 6.90 -1.64 -11.15
C HIS A 125 8.41 -1.50 -11.43
N ARG A 126 9.08 -2.56 -11.93
CA ARG A 126 10.48 -2.46 -12.36
C ARG A 126 10.66 -1.65 -13.64
N TRP A 127 9.57 -1.40 -14.38
CA TRP A 127 9.56 -0.56 -15.56
C TRP A 127 9.23 0.87 -15.12
N GLY A 128 10.24 1.72 -15.02
CA GLY A 128 10.16 3.09 -14.47
C GLY A 128 9.40 4.12 -15.32
N GLY A 129 8.20 3.79 -15.79
CA GLY A 129 7.26 4.74 -16.40
C GLY A 129 6.53 5.59 -15.36
N ASP A 130 5.67 6.52 -15.80
CA ASP A 130 4.65 7.18 -14.96
C ASP A 130 3.51 6.19 -14.73
N PRO A 131 3.43 5.52 -13.57
CA PRO A 131 2.43 4.49 -13.34
C PRO A 131 1.03 5.07 -13.16
N TRP A 132 0.91 6.39 -13.01
CA TRP A 132 -0.36 7.07 -12.77
C TRP A 132 -0.94 7.71 -14.04
N GLY A 133 -0.12 7.90 -15.07
CA GLY A 133 -0.52 8.63 -16.28
C GLY A 133 -1.01 10.05 -15.97
N LEU A 134 -0.52 10.62 -14.85
CA LEU A 134 -0.95 11.93 -14.38
C LEU A 134 -0.13 13.05 -14.99
N GLY A 135 0.98 12.73 -15.66
CA GLY A 135 1.83 13.67 -16.37
C GLY A 135 2.54 14.59 -15.40
N VAL A 136 3.76 14.23 -14.99
CA VAL A 136 4.69 15.20 -14.42
C VAL A 136 5.20 16.04 -15.60
N LYS A 137 4.73 17.27 -15.72
CA LYS A 137 5.31 18.25 -16.66
C LYS A 137 6.63 18.78 -16.14
#